data_AF-A0A1Q5AJS6-F1
#
_entry.id   AF-A0A1Q5AJS6-F1
#
_cell.length_a   1.000
_cell.length_b   1.000
_cell.length_c   1.000
_cell.angle_alpha   90.00
_cell.angle_beta   90.00
_cell.angle_gamma   90.00
#
_symmetry.space_group_name_H-M   'P 1'
#
loop_
_entity.id
_entity.type
_entity.pdbx_description
1 polymer ?
#
loop_
_entity_poly.entity_id
_entity_poly.type
_entity_poly.pdbx_seq_one_letter_code
_entity_poly.pdbx_strand_id
1 'polypeptide(L)'
;MSRRPSLPPPPPPVEIRTWPDREAMLADRALILRALVGMHLGPGRLGVLVMWAGLAAFGWLLVGSGLVIFEQAADFFSGIAGILSLLLGAGALIPAVVLGSLYVARDREIRALLVGWGALDRDPEHDRELRLPGMSLVWLLLSFVLAAGGLALCVIGPASARPGDDSYGMVALIMGLGMVAWLTGLIGAVKALAHRRWVLRVLAAPAPPAAPAADAPARADAPARR
;
A
#
# COMPACT_ATOMS: atom_id res chain seq x y z
N MET A 1 -16.37 18.69 12.46
CA MET A 1 -15.79 17.41 12.91
C MET A 1 -15.95 16.38 11.79
N SER A 2 -14.90 16.14 11.00
CA SER A 2 -14.96 15.16 9.90
C SER A 2 -15.06 13.74 10.48
N ARG A 3 -16.15 13.03 10.18
CA ARG A 3 -16.27 11.59 10.46
C ARG A 3 -15.13 10.88 9.75
N ARG A 4 -14.09 10.47 10.48
CA ARG A 4 -13.15 9.46 9.98
C ARG A 4 -14.01 8.24 9.66
N PRO A 5 -13.96 7.68 8.44
CA PRO A 5 -14.60 6.40 8.18
C PRO A 5 -14.05 5.40 9.20
N SER A 6 -14.90 4.96 10.12
CA SER A 6 -14.59 3.88 11.03
C SER A 6 -14.29 2.64 10.20
N LEU A 7 -13.17 1.97 10.50
CA LEU A 7 -12.90 0.69 9.86
C LEU A 7 -14.09 -0.25 10.16
N PRO A 8 -14.57 -1.01 9.17
CA PRO A 8 -15.60 -2.00 9.44
C PRO A 8 -15.06 -3.01 10.47
N PRO A 9 -15.93 -3.57 11.32
CA PRO A 9 -15.52 -4.53 12.31
C PRO A 9 -14.90 -5.78 11.64
N PRO A 10 -14.05 -6.53 12.37
CA PRO A 10 -13.63 -7.86 11.93
C PRO A 10 -14.85 -8.77 11.74
N PRO A 11 -14.77 -9.79 10.88
CA PRO A 11 -15.86 -10.74 10.72
C PRO A 11 -16.12 -11.46 12.06
N PRO A 12 -17.39 -11.72 12.41
CA PRO A 12 -17.72 -12.40 13.66
C PRO A 12 -17.08 -13.81 13.72
N PRO A 13 -16.51 -14.18 14.88
CA PRO A 13 -16.10 -15.55 15.18
C PRO A 13 -17.22 -16.55 14.86
N VAL A 14 -16.84 -17.76 14.46
CA VAL A 14 -17.78 -18.79 13.98
C VAL A 14 -18.88 -19.07 15.01
N GLU A 15 -18.55 -18.95 16.29
CA GLU A 15 -19.39 -19.23 17.45
C GLU A 15 -20.54 -18.22 17.64
N ILE A 16 -20.45 -17.02 17.06
CA ILE A 16 -21.45 -15.95 17.21
C ILE A 16 -22.04 -15.45 15.90
N ARG A 17 -21.90 -16.22 14.81
CA ARG A 17 -22.46 -15.86 13.51
C ARG A 17 -23.98 -15.98 13.54
N THR A 18 -24.68 -14.86 13.37
CA THR A 18 -26.15 -14.78 13.43
C THR A 18 -26.79 -14.53 12.07
N TRP A 19 -26.10 -14.81 10.96
CA TRP A 19 -26.70 -14.60 9.63
C TRP A 19 -27.89 -15.55 9.42
N PRO A 20 -29.03 -15.02 8.92
CA PRO A 20 -30.25 -15.82 8.72
C PRO A 20 -30.08 -16.88 7.62
N ASP A 21 -29.29 -16.57 6.58
CA ASP A 21 -28.99 -17.46 5.46
C ASP A 21 -27.60 -17.18 4.85
N ARG A 22 -27.17 -18.08 3.95
CA ARG A 22 -25.90 -17.96 3.23
C ARG A 22 -25.87 -16.71 2.35
N GLU A 23 -27.01 -16.34 1.77
CA GLU A 23 -27.12 -15.18 0.86
C GLU A 23 -26.94 -13.85 1.61
N ALA A 24 -27.53 -13.70 2.81
CA ALA A 24 -27.29 -12.51 3.65
C ALA A 24 -25.81 -12.38 4.05
N MET A 25 -25.15 -13.48 4.38
CA MET A 25 -23.70 -13.47 4.68
C MET A 25 -22.86 -13.01 3.47
N LEU A 26 -23.19 -13.49 2.27
CA LEU A 26 -22.48 -13.12 1.04
C LEU A 26 -22.73 -11.66 0.64
N ALA A 27 -23.95 -11.16 0.83
CA ALA A 27 -24.29 -9.76 0.58
C ALA A 27 -23.52 -8.81 1.50
N ASP A 28 -23.48 -9.09 2.81
CA ASP A 28 -22.69 -8.33 3.79
C ASP A 28 -21.20 -8.37 3.45
N ARG A 29 -20.67 -9.56 3.11
CA ARG A 29 -19.28 -9.75 2.69
C ARG A 29 -18.96 -8.88 1.47
N ALA A 30 -19.78 -8.92 0.44
CA ALA A 30 -19.55 -8.16 -0.80
C ALA A 30 -19.54 -6.64 -0.53
N LEU A 31 -20.46 -6.15 0.30
CA LEU A 31 -20.53 -4.73 0.67
C LEU A 31 -19.29 -4.29 1.44
N ILE A 32 -18.86 -5.07 2.44
CA ILE A 32 -17.70 -4.77 3.28
C ILE A 32 -16.40 -4.88 2.48
N LEU A 33 -16.25 -5.92 1.64
CA LEU A 33 -15.09 -6.06 0.77
C LEU A 33 -14.99 -4.91 -0.23
N ARG A 34 -16.10 -4.48 -0.83
CA ARG A 34 -16.12 -3.33 -1.74
C ARG A 34 -15.70 -2.05 -1.03
N ALA A 35 -16.19 -1.81 0.18
CA ALA A 35 -15.78 -0.67 1.00
C ALA A 35 -14.29 -0.75 1.39
N LEU A 36 -13.79 -1.91 1.80
CA LEU A 36 -12.39 -2.13 2.16
C LEU A 36 -11.45 -1.97 0.96
N VAL A 37 -11.82 -2.51 -0.21
CA VAL A 37 -11.04 -2.37 -1.45
C VAL A 37 -11.03 -0.91 -1.91
N GLY A 38 -12.17 -0.22 -1.90
CA GLY A 38 -12.23 1.21 -2.20
C GLY A 38 -11.40 2.04 -1.23
N MET A 39 -11.45 1.71 0.06
CA MET A 39 -10.58 2.31 1.06
C MET A 39 -9.11 1.96 0.84
N HIS A 40 -8.74 0.77 0.37
CA HIS A 40 -7.34 0.38 0.24
C HIS A 40 -6.70 0.93 -1.05
N LEU A 41 -7.38 0.83 -2.19
CA LEU A 41 -6.86 1.13 -3.53
C LEU A 41 -7.45 2.40 -4.17
N GLY A 42 -8.30 3.14 -3.45
CA GLY A 42 -8.92 4.34 -3.98
C GLY A 42 -7.90 5.40 -4.46
N PRO A 43 -8.24 6.21 -5.47
CA PRO A 43 -7.35 7.25 -6.01
C PRO A 43 -6.91 8.26 -4.94
N GLY A 44 -7.75 8.52 -3.94
CA GLY A 44 -7.38 9.37 -2.80
C GLY A 44 -6.21 8.82 -1.99
N ARG A 45 -6.04 7.48 -1.90
CA ARG A 45 -4.87 6.88 -1.25
C ARG A 45 -3.59 7.17 -2.02
N LEU A 46 -3.67 7.10 -3.35
CA LEU A 46 -2.54 7.44 -4.20
C LEU A 46 -2.17 8.91 -4.04
N GLY A 47 -3.16 9.81 -4.05
CA GLY A 47 -2.95 11.24 -3.81
C GLY A 47 -2.27 11.50 -2.46
N VAL A 48 -2.69 10.82 -1.39
CA VAL A 48 -2.06 10.96 -0.06
C VAL A 48 -0.62 10.44 -0.06
N LEU A 49 -0.34 9.31 -0.72
CA LEU A 49 1.03 8.80 -0.83
C LEU A 49 1.92 9.78 -1.60
N VAL A 50 1.45 10.28 -2.74
CA VAL A 50 2.16 11.26 -3.57
C VAL A 50 2.36 12.58 -2.81
N MET A 51 1.36 13.02 -2.04
CA MET A 51 1.47 14.20 -1.18
C MET A 51 2.56 14.05 -0.14
N TRP A 52 2.60 12.91 0.59
CA TRP A 52 3.65 12.67 1.59
C TRP A 52 5.02 12.49 0.97
N ALA A 53 5.10 11.81 -0.18
CA ALA A 53 6.34 11.67 -0.94
C ALA A 53 6.84 13.04 -1.44
N GLY A 54 5.94 13.89 -1.94
CA GLY A 54 6.24 15.25 -2.36
C GLY A 54 6.72 16.13 -1.21
N LEU A 55 6.09 16.03 -0.04
CA LEU A 55 6.53 16.74 1.17
C LEU A 55 7.90 16.25 1.64
N ALA A 56 8.15 14.94 1.61
CA ALA A 56 9.45 14.38 1.93
C ALA A 56 10.53 14.82 0.93
N ALA A 57 10.23 14.82 -0.37
CA ALA A 57 11.13 15.30 -1.40
C ALA A 57 11.44 16.79 -1.26
N PHE A 58 10.42 17.61 -0.95
CA PHE A 58 10.57 19.04 -0.69
C PHE A 58 11.42 19.29 0.56
N GLY A 59 11.14 18.59 1.66
CA GLY A 59 11.94 18.67 2.89
C GLY A 59 13.40 18.27 2.64
N TRP A 60 13.63 17.20 1.87
CA TRP A 60 14.97 16.80 1.48
C TRP A 60 15.67 17.81 0.57
N LEU A 61 14.94 18.43 -0.37
CA LEU A 61 15.49 19.46 -1.25
C LEU A 61 16.00 20.67 -0.43
N LEU A 62 15.27 21.07 0.61
CA LEU A 62 15.73 22.10 1.56
C LEU A 62 16.93 21.63 2.40
N VAL A 63 16.94 20.38 2.89
CA VAL A 63 18.10 19.84 3.61
C VAL A 63 19.33 19.82 2.70
N GLY A 64 19.23 19.25 1.52
CA GLY A 64 20.34 19.16 0.55
C GLY A 64 20.81 20.54 0.09
N SER A 65 19.91 21.48 -0.15
CA SER A 65 20.28 22.87 -0.47
C SER A 65 21.03 23.52 0.70
N GLY A 66 20.60 23.27 1.94
CA GLY A 66 21.28 23.73 3.13
C GLY A 66 22.70 23.17 3.28
N LEU A 67 22.90 21.89 2.96
CA LEU A 67 24.23 21.26 2.92
C LEU A 67 25.14 21.91 1.87
N VAL A 68 24.63 22.15 0.66
CA VAL A 68 25.38 22.81 -0.42
C VAL A 68 25.77 24.23 -0.02
N ILE A 69 24.82 25.01 0.52
CA ILE A 69 25.05 26.39 0.98
C ILE A 69 26.08 26.42 2.11
N PHE A 70 25.99 25.47 3.06
CA PHE A 70 26.91 25.38 4.18
C PHE A 70 28.34 25.01 3.73
N GLU A 71 28.47 24.09 2.78
CA GLU A 71 29.76 23.68 2.19
C GLU A 71 30.41 24.82 1.41
N GLN A 72 29.62 25.65 0.73
CA GLN A 72 30.07 26.80 -0.06
C GLN A 72 30.07 28.12 0.74
N ALA A 73 29.84 28.08 2.06
CA ALA A 73 29.68 29.28 2.85
C ALA A 73 30.99 30.08 2.94
N ALA A 74 31.07 31.16 2.17
CA ALA A 74 32.16 32.13 2.25
C ALA A 74 31.95 33.15 3.39
N ASP A 75 30.69 33.42 3.76
CA ASP A 75 30.31 34.50 4.68
C ASP A 75 29.27 34.05 5.72
N PHE A 76 29.22 34.77 6.85
CA PHE A 76 28.33 34.50 7.99
C PHE A 76 26.85 34.39 7.60
N PHE A 77 26.38 35.23 6.66
CA PHE A 77 24.99 35.19 6.18
C PHE A 77 24.66 33.90 5.42
N SER A 78 25.61 33.34 4.66
CA SER A 78 25.43 32.05 3.98
C SER A 78 25.29 30.92 5.01
N GLY A 79 26.09 30.96 6.08
CA GLY A 79 25.98 30.01 7.19
C GLY A 79 24.58 30.02 7.83
N ILE A 80 24.02 31.20 8.11
CA ILE A 80 22.66 31.34 8.64
C ILE A 80 21.62 30.78 7.65
N ALA A 81 21.73 31.11 6.36
CA ALA A 81 20.82 30.62 5.33
C ALA A 81 20.84 29.08 5.24
N GLY A 82 22.03 28.47 5.31
CA GLY A 82 22.19 27.02 5.35
C GLY A 82 21.50 26.38 6.56
N ILE A 83 21.71 26.93 7.76
CA ILE A 83 21.07 26.44 9.00
C ILE A 83 19.55 26.56 8.93
N LEU A 84 19.02 27.70 8.47
CA LEU A 84 17.57 27.89 8.31
C LEU A 84 16.99 26.88 7.31
N SER A 85 17.68 26.65 6.20
CA SER A 85 17.29 25.65 5.20
C SER A 85 17.25 24.24 5.79
N LEU A 86 18.25 23.85 6.59
CA LEU A 86 18.28 22.56 7.29
C LEU A 86 17.12 22.42 8.28
N LEU A 87 16.83 23.45 9.07
CA LEU A 87 15.74 23.43 10.06
C LEU A 87 14.37 23.33 9.39
N LEU A 88 14.12 24.12 8.34
CA LEU A 88 12.87 24.04 7.57
C LEU A 88 12.72 22.69 6.87
N GLY A 89 13.82 22.19 6.28
CA GLY A 89 13.86 20.88 5.64
C GLY A 89 13.54 19.76 6.62
N ALA A 90 14.17 19.75 7.79
CA ALA A 90 13.86 18.79 8.85
C ALA A 90 12.40 18.92 9.34
N GLY A 91 11.92 20.15 9.52
CA GLY A 91 10.55 20.46 9.90
C GLY A 91 9.49 19.94 8.92
N ALA A 92 9.81 19.85 7.63
CA ALA A 92 8.95 19.25 6.61
C ALA A 92 9.15 17.72 6.49
N LEU A 93 10.40 17.25 6.54
CA LEU A 93 10.76 15.85 6.32
C LEU A 93 10.28 14.94 7.45
N ILE A 94 10.49 15.34 8.71
CA ILE A 94 10.11 14.55 9.88
C ILE A 94 8.61 14.21 9.88
N PRO A 95 7.67 15.18 9.77
CA PRO A 95 6.25 14.85 9.75
C PRO A 95 5.87 14.05 8.51
N ALA A 96 6.50 14.26 7.36
CA ALA A 96 6.24 13.47 6.16
C ALA A 96 6.56 11.98 6.39
N VAL A 97 7.71 11.69 7.01
CA VAL A 97 8.13 10.32 7.33
C VAL A 97 7.24 9.71 8.41
N VAL A 98 6.95 10.44 9.49
CA VAL A 98 6.15 9.93 10.62
C VAL A 98 4.71 9.65 10.17
N LEU A 99 4.05 10.61 9.54
CA LEU A 99 2.65 10.46 9.11
C LEU A 99 2.53 9.47 7.94
N GLY A 100 3.51 9.44 7.04
CA GLY A 100 3.62 8.40 6.01
C GLY A 100 3.75 6.99 6.60
N SER A 101 4.57 6.83 7.64
CA SER A 101 4.74 5.54 8.34
C SER A 101 3.48 5.08 9.05
N LEU A 102 2.79 5.99 9.74
CA LEU A 102 1.49 5.71 10.37
C LEU A 102 0.43 5.33 9.34
N TYR A 103 0.44 5.99 8.19
CA TYR A 103 -0.45 5.67 7.08
C TYR A 103 -0.18 4.26 6.52
N VAL A 104 1.09 3.87 6.36
CA VAL A 104 1.48 2.50 5.96
C VAL A 104 1.10 1.47 7.03
N ALA A 105 1.21 1.81 8.32
CA ALA A 105 0.79 0.94 9.41
C ALA A 105 -0.73 0.68 9.37
N ARG A 106 -1.54 1.73 9.17
CA ARG A 106 -3.00 1.61 9.02
C ARG A 106 -3.40 0.79 7.79
N ASP A 107 -2.59 0.81 6.74
CA ASP A 107 -2.77 -0.05 5.56
C ASP A 107 -2.62 -1.55 5.89
N ARG A 108 -1.86 -1.92 6.94
CA ARG A 108 -1.74 -3.32 7.39
C ARG A 108 -3.01 -3.81 8.07
N GLU A 109 -3.64 -2.98 8.90
CA GLU A 109 -4.92 -3.29 9.55
C GLU A 109 -6.02 -3.56 8.52
N ILE A 110 -6.10 -2.72 7.48
CA ILE A 110 -7.06 -2.91 6.39
C ILE A 110 -6.81 -4.21 5.64
N ARG A 111 -5.53 -4.59 5.41
CA ARG A 111 -5.19 -5.87 4.80
C ARG A 111 -5.61 -7.05 5.66
N ALA A 112 -5.43 -6.97 6.98
CA ALA A 112 -5.88 -8.02 7.89
C ALA A 112 -7.40 -8.22 7.81
N LEU A 113 -8.16 -7.12 7.75
CA LEU A 113 -9.62 -7.15 7.55
C LEU A 113 -10.00 -7.73 6.18
N LEU A 114 -9.31 -7.35 5.10
CA LEU A 114 -9.53 -7.91 3.76
C LEU A 114 -9.29 -9.43 3.71
N VAL A 115 -8.28 -9.92 4.44
CA VAL A 115 -8.01 -11.37 4.53
C VAL A 115 -9.09 -12.05 5.37
N GLY A 116 -9.49 -11.48 6.51
CA GLY A 116 -10.53 -12.03 7.37
C GLY A 116 -11.88 -12.15 6.66
N TRP A 117 -12.35 -11.06 6.05
CA TRP A 117 -13.60 -11.04 5.28
C TRP A 117 -13.50 -11.86 3.98
N GLY A 118 -12.31 -11.92 3.37
CA GLY A 118 -12.06 -12.73 2.18
C GLY A 118 -12.08 -14.24 2.44
N ALA A 119 -11.82 -14.68 3.67
CA ALA A 119 -11.84 -16.09 4.07
C ALA A 119 -13.25 -16.66 4.29
N LEU A 120 -14.28 -15.82 4.33
CA LEU A 120 -15.68 -16.25 4.28
C LEU A 120 -16.02 -16.88 2.92
N ASP A 121 -17.17 -17.53 2.85
CA ASP A 121 -17.62 -18.30 1.68
C ASP A 121 -17.61 -17.46 0.37
N ARG A 122 -17.47 -18.15 -0.77
CA ARG A 122 -17.14 -17.54 -2.06
C ARG A 122 -18.38 -17.22 -2.88
N ASP A 123 -18.33 -16.06 -3.55
CA ASP A 123 -19.29 -15.62 -4.55
C ASP A 123 -18.55 -15.16 -5.83
N PRO A 124 -18.37 -16.04 -6.81
CA PRO A 124 -17.54 -15.75 -7.99
C PRO A 124 -18.11 -14.66 -8.91
N GLU A 125 -19.41 -14.36 -8.86
CA GLU A 125 -20.03 -13.33 -9.70
C GLU A 125 -19.74 -11.92 -9.14
N HIS A 126 -19.99 -11.71 -7.86
CA HIS A 126 -19.71 -10.42 -7.19
C HIS A 126 -18.21 -10.18 -6.97
N ASP A 127 -17.40 -11.24 -6.90
CA ASP A 127 -15.94 -11.17 -6.71
C ASP A 127 -15.18 -10.66 -7.96
N ARG A 128 -15.81 -10.62 -9.15
CA ARG A 128 -15.18 -10.10 -10.38
C ARG A 128 -14.96 -8.59 -10.36
N GLU A 129 -15.92 -7.83 -9.83
CA GLU A 129 -15.83 -6.36 -9.76
C GLU A 129 -14.72 -5.88 -8.82
N LEU A 130 -14.39 -6.71 -7.82
CA LEU A 130 -13.35 -6.44 -6.81
C LEU A 130 -11.91 -6.58 -7.35
N ARG A 131 -11.73 -7.07 -8.58
CA ARG A 131 -10.39 -7.33 -9.18
C ARG A 131 -9.65 -6.06 -9.61
N LEU A 132 -10.36 -4.94 -9.83
CA LEU A 132 -9.86 -3.61 -10.20
C LEU A 132 -8.48 -3.61 -10.92
N PRO A 133 -8.36 -4.31 -12.08
CA PRO A 133 -7.05 -4.58 -12.69
C PRO A 133 -6.34 -3.30 -13.13
N GLY A 134 -7.09 -2.30 -13.61
CA GLY A 134 -6.53 -1.01 -14.03
C GLY A 134 -5.87 -0.24 -12.89
N MET A 135 -6.50 -0.20 -11.71
CA MET A 135 -5.94 0.49 -10.56
C MET A 135 -4.66 -0.19 -10.06
N SER A 136 -4.66 -1.52 -10.01
CA SER A 136 -3.44 -2.28 -9.67
C SER A 136 -2.31 -2.03 -10.66
N LEU A 137 -2.62 -1.87 -11.96
CA LEU A 137 -1.62 -1.59 -13.00
C LEU A 137 -1.06 -0.17 -12.86
N VAL A 138 -1.91 0.83 -12.62
CA VAL A 138 -1.48 2.22 -12.38
C VAL A 138 -0.54 2.30 -11.18
N TRP A 139 -0.91 1.66 -10.07
CA TRP A 139 -0.05 1.58 -8.90
C TRP A 139 1.29 0.92 -9.23
N LEU A 140 1.29 -0.18 -9.99
CA LEU A 140 2.50 -0.92 -10.32
C LEU A 140 3.42 -0.13 -11.27
N LEU A 141 2.88 0.50 -12.31
CA LEU A 141 3.64 1.32 -13.25
C LEU A 141 4.25 2.55 -12.57
N LEU A 142 3.45 3.29 -11.80
CA LEU A 142 3.94 4.46 -11.07
C LEU A 142 5.01 4.06 -10.06
N SER A 143 4.79 2.95 -9.35
CA SER A 143 5.75 2.41 -8.39
C SER A 143 7.04 1.98 -9.05
N PHE A 144 6.95 1.35 -10.23
CA PHE A 144 8.11 0.93 -11.00
C PHE A 144 8.93 2.12 -11.47
N VAL A 145 8.28 3.15 -12.03
CA VAL A 145 8.96 4.38 -12.46
C VAL A 145 9.65 5.08 -11.29
N LEU A 146 8.97 5.22 -10.15
CA LEU A 146 9.54 5.83 -8.95
C LEU A 146 10.70 4.99 -8.37
N ALA A 147 10.54 3.66 -8.33
CA ALA A 147 11.56 2.76 -7.80
C ALA A 147 12.81 2.74 -8.69
N ALA A 148 12.64 2.51 -9.99
CA ALA A 148 13.75 2.45 -10.94
C ALA A 148 14.44 3.82 -11.08
N GLY A 149 13.67 4.90 -11.22
CA GLY A 149 14.20 6.26 -11.28
C GLY A 149 14.92 6.67 -9.99
N GLY A 150 14.33 6.37 -8.83
CA GLY A 150 14.95 6.64 -7.54
C GLY A 150 16.25 5.88 -7.34
N LEU A 151 16.28 4.59 -7.68
CA LEU A 151 17.49 3.77 -7.62
C LEU A 151 18.56 4.27 -8.61
N ALA A 152 18.16 4.66 -9.82
CA ALA A 152 19.06 5.25 -10.80
C ALA A 152 19.69 6.54 -10.27
N LEU A 153 18.93 7.43 -9.61
CA LEU A 153 19.48 8.63 -8.98
C LEU A 153 20.47 8.29 -7.85
N CYS A 154 20.16 7.30 -7.01
CA CYS A 154 21.07 6.84 -5.95
C CYS A 154 22.39 6.26 -6.46
N VAL A 155 22.42 5.73 -7.68
CA VAL A 155 23.61 5.04 -8.24
C VAL A 155 24.35 5.93 -9.24
N ILE A 156 23.65 6.45 -10.24
CA ILE A 156 24.24 7.24 -11.33
C ILE A 156 24.74 8.58 -10.81
N GLY A 157 23.99 9.25 -9.93
CA GLY A 157 24.39 10.54 -9.36
C GLY A 157 25.79 10.49 -8.73
N PRO A 158 26.00 9.67 -7.69
CA PRO A 158 27.32 9.52 -7.07
C PRO A 158 28.39 8.97 -8.01
N ALA A 159 28.04 8.04 -8.92
CA ALA A 159 29.00 7.47 -9.86
C ALA A 159 29.49 8.48 -10.91
N SER A 160 28.66 9.49 -11.21
CA SER A 160 29.01 10.58 -12.13
C SER A 160 29.75 11.75 -11.46
N ALA A 161 29.79 11.76 -10.11
CA ALA A 161 30.37 12.85 -9.36
C ALA A 161 31.89 12.88 -9.52
N ARG A 162 32.44 14.05 -9.79
CA ARG A 162 33.88 14.27 -9.96
C ARG A 162 34.50 14.84 -8.69
N PRO A 163 35.55 14.20 -8.14
CA PRO A 163 36.28 14.76 -7.01
C PRO A 163 36.82 16.16 -7.35
N GLY A 164 36.40 17.17 -6.59
CA GLY A 164 36.86 18.56 -6.73
C GLY A 164 35.94 19.49 -7.53
N ASP A 165 35.07 18.94 -8.39
CA ASP A 165 34.08 19.73 -9.15
C ASP A 165 32.69 19.69 -8.49
N ASP A 166 32.31 18.54 -7.93
CA ASP A 166 31.00 18.33 -7.29
C ASP A 166 31.09 18.41 -5.76
N SER A 167 30.14 19.10 -5.16
CA SER A 167 30.05 19.24 -3.70
C SER A 167 29.41 18.01 -3.04
N TYR A 168 29.84 17.66 -1.83
CA TYR A 168 29.25 16.56 -1.07
C TYR A 168 27.76 16.79 -0.80
N GLY A 169 27.37 18.05 -0.56
CA GLY A 169 25.97 18.47 -0.43
C GLY A 169 25.14 18.16 -1.67
N MET A 170 25.68 18.33 -2.87
CA MET A 170 24.97 18.04 -4.13
C MET A 170 24.75 16.53 -4.31
N VAL A 171 25.78 15.72 -4.02
CA VAL A 171 25.66 14.26 -4.06
C VAL A 171 24.62 13.78 -3.05
N ALA A 172 24.66 14.30 -1.81
CA ALA A 172 23.68 13.97 -0.78
C ALA A 172 22.24 14.37 -1.19
N LEU A 173 22.07 15.55 -1.80
CA LEU A 173 20.79 16.00 -2.32
C LEU A 173 20.21 15.01 -3.34
N ILE A 174 21.01 14.63 -4.35
CA ILE A 174 20.59 13.70 -5.40
C ILE A 174 20.26 12.33 -4.82
N MET A 175 21.13 11.81 -3.95
CA MET A 175 20.93 10.50 -3.32
C MET A 175 19.65 10.45 -2.47
N GLY A 176 19.38 11.46 -1.65
CA GLY A 176 18.17 11.41 -0.82
C GLY A 176 16.88 11.67 -1.60
N LEU A 177 16.90 12.46 -2.69
CA LEU A 177 15.77 12.50 -3.63
C LEU A 177 15.52 11.13 -4.26
N GLY A 178 16.61 10.46 -4.69
CA GLY A 178 16.56 9.10 -5.18
C GLY A 178 15.99 8.12 -4.15
N MET A 179 16.42 8.23 -2.89
CA MET A 179 15.96 7.41 -1.79
C MET A 179 14.47 7.60 -1.50
N VAL A 180 13.98 8.85 -1.45
CA VAL A 180 12.56 9.16 -1.25
C VAL A 180 11.72 8.57 -2.38
N ALA A 181 12.15 8.77 -3.64
CA ALA A 181 11.46 8.19 -4.80
C ALA A 181 11.46 6.66 -4.76
N TRP A 182 12.60 6.05 -4.43
CA TRP A 182 12.77 4.61 -4.37
C TRP A 182 11.87 3.96 -3.30
N LEU A 183 11.90 4.50 -2.07
CA LEU A 183 11.06 4.01 -0.97
C LEU A 183 9.57 4.18 -1.28
N THR A 184 9.18 5.32 -1.85
CA THR A 184 7.79 5.57 -2.27
C THR A 184 7.34 4.55 -3.31
N GLY A 185 8.18 4.28 -4.31
CA GLY A 185 7.95 3.26 -5.31
C GLY A 185 7.82 1.87 -4.69
N LEU A 186 8.68 1.51 -3.74
CA LEU A 186 8.63 0.21 -3.07
C LEU A 186 7.32 0.03 -2.27
N ILE A 187 6.87 1.05 -1.55
CA ILE A 187 5.59 1.04 -0.81
C ILE A 187 4.42 0.75 -1.76
N GLY A 188 4.37 1.45 -2.90
CA GLY A 188 3.32 1.24 -3.89
C GLY A 188 3.40 -0.13 -4.58
N ALA A 189 4.60 -0.63 -4.88
CA ALA A 189 4.81 -1.94 -5.48
C ALA A 189 4.33 -3.06 -4.54
N VAL A 190 4.69 -2.99 -3.25
CA VAL A 190 4.23 -3.94 -2.22
C VAL A 190 2.69 -3.91 -2.10
N LYS A 191 2.06 -2.75 -2.25
CA LYS A 191 0.61 -2.61 -2.24
C LYS A 191 -0.05 -3.29 -3.45
N ALA A 192 0.43 -3.02 -4.65
CA ALA A 192 -0.07 -3.66 -5.87
C ALA A 192 0.13 -5.19 -5.86
N LEU A 193 1.33 -5.66 -5.48
CA LEU A 193 1.64 -7.09 -5.44
C LEU A 193 0.84 -7.84 -4.38
N ALA A 194 0.64 -7.26 -3.20
CA ALA A 194 -0.19 -7.89 -2.17
C ALA A 194 -1.65 -8.00 -2.60
N HIS A 195 -2.19 -6.97 -3.27
CA HIS A 195 -3.54 -7.03 -3.82
C HIS A 195 -3.64 -8.12 -4.88
N ARG A 196 -2.70 -8.18 -5.85
CA ARG A 196 -2.65 -9.25 -6.85
C ARG A 196 -2.58 -10.64 -6.21
N ARG A 197 -1.74 -10.82 -5.18
CA ARG A 197 -1.64 -12.10 -4.43
C ARG A 197 -2.93 -12.43 -3.67
N TRP A 198 -3.64 -11.44 -3.16
CA TRP A 198 -4.94 -11.64 -2.51
C TRP A 198 -5.99 -12.05 -3.54
N VAL A 199 -6.10 -11.34 -4.68
CA VAL A 199 -7.02 -11.69 -5.77
C VAL A 199 -6.76 -13.13 -6.26
N LEU A 200 -5.51 -13.51 -6.47
CA LEU A 200 -5.18 -14.86 -6.94
C LEU A 200 -5.50 -15.95 -5.91
N ARG A 201 -5.20 -15.72 -4.63
CA ARG A 201 -5.41 -16.73 -3.57
C ARG A 201 -6.86 -16.83 -3.11
N VAL A 202 -7.54 -15.70 -2.99
CA VAL A 202 -8.87 -15.62 -2.38
C VAL A 202 -9.96 -15.71 -3.45
N LEU A 203 -9.77 -15.06 -4.60
CA LEU A 203 -10.80 -14.97 -5.65
C LEU A 203 -10.57 -15.92 -6.83
N ALA A 204 -9.38 -16.51 -6.99
CA ALA A 204 -9.06 -17.37 -8.14
C ALA A 204 -8.57 -18.79 -7.79
N ALA A 205 -8.39 -19.13 -6.51
CA ALA A 205 -8.04 -20.50 -6.13
C ALA A 205 -9.21 -21.46 -6.40
N PRO A 206 -8.96 -22.70 -6.90
CA PRO A 206 -10.01 -23.69 -7.12
C PRO A 206 -10.87 -23.89 -5.87
N ALA A 207 -12.19 -24.08 -6.04
CA ALA A 207 -13.05 -24.49 -4.92
C ALA A 207 -12.53 -25.82 -4.35
N PRO A 208 -12.50 -26.02 -3.02
CA PRO A 208 -12.15 -27.31 -2.46
C PRO A 208 -13.09 -28.37 -3.05
N PRO A 209 -12.57 -29.57 -3.39
CA PRO A 209 -13.40 -30.64 -3.93
C PRO A 209 -14.54 -30.90 -2.94
N ALA A 210 -15.77 -30.91 -3.44
CA ALA A 210 -16.95 -31.23 -2.64
C ALA A 210 -16.67 -32.53 -1.88
N ALA A 211 -16.78 -32.49 -0.56
CA ALA A 211 -16.62 -33.68 0.26
C ALA A 211 -17.54 -34.77 -0.30
N PRO A 212 -17.05 -36.00 -0.53
CA PRO A 212 -17.90 -37.07 -1.02
C PRO A 212 -19.06 -37.20 -0.04
N ALA A 213 -20.29 -37.17 -0.58
CA ALA A 213 -21.52 -37.32 0.18
C ALA A 213 -21.45 -38.64 0.97
N ALA A 214 -21.01 -38.55 2.22
CA ALA A 214 -21.15 -39.62 3.18
C ALA A 214 -22.64 -39.70 3.53
N ASP A 215 -23.17 -40.92 3.43
CA ASP A 215 -24.50 -41.34 3.84
C ASP A 215 -25.68 -40.93 2.95
N ALA A 216 -25.74 -41.52 1.76
CA ALA A 216 -27.03 -42.00 1.27
C ALA A 216 -27.33 -43.33 2.00
N PRO A 217 -28.38 -43.39 2.87
CA PRO A 217 -28.71 -44.63 3.56
C PRO A 217 -29.08 -45.69 2.52
N ALA A 218 -28.47 -46.86 2.64
CA ALA A 218 -28.78 -48.03 1.84
C ALA A 218 -30.30 -48.26 1.87
N ARG A 219 -30.96 -48.07 0.72
CA ARG A 219 -32.31 -48.56 0.48
C ARG A 219 -32.25 -50.07 0.62
N ALA A 220 -32.67 -50.59 1.77
CA ALA A 220 -32.90 -52.00 1.96
C ALA A 220 -33.99 -52.45 0.98
N ASP A 221 -33.62 -53.46 0.20
CA ASP A 221 -34.44 -54.10 -0.81
C ASP A 221 -35.82 -54.50 -0.28
N ALA A 222 -36.86 -54.06 -0.99
CA ALA A 222 -38.17 -54.68 -0.92
C ALA A 222 -38.14 -55.96 -1.79
N PRO A 223 -38.36 -57.17 -1.25
CA PRO A 223 -38.45 -58.35 -2.08
C PRO A 223 -39.77 -58.38 -2.83
N ALA A 224 -39.67 -58.45 -4.16
CA ALA A 224 -40.76 -58.81 -5.04
C ALA A 224 -40.93 -60.33 -5.12
N ARG A 225 -42.18 -60.75 -5.35
CA ARG A 225 -42.71 -62.09 -5.72
C ARG A 225 -43.21 -62.90 -4.52
N ARG A 226 -44.40 -63.51 -4.55
CA ARG A 226 -45.22 -63.98 -5.69
C ARG A 226 -46.67 -64.16 -5.27
#